data_AF-A0A967DE10-F1
#
_entry.id   AF-A0A967DE10-F1
#
_cell.length_a   1.000
_cell.length_b   1.000
_cell.length_c   1.000
_cell.angle_alpha   90.00
_cell.angle_beta   90.00
_cell.angle_gamma   90.00
#
_symmetry.space_group_name_H-M   'P 1'
#
loop_
_entity.id
_entity.type
_entity.pdbx_description
1 polymer ?
#
loop_
_entity_poly.entity_id
_entity_poly.type
_entity_poly.pdbx_seq_one_letter_code
_entity_poly.pdbx_strand_id
1 'polypeptide(L)'
;GAVAGTTLYDAVFLASDEVLRKQPGRKALILLTDGMDMGSKTSLSSAIESAQRADTMVYSILFSDQQSYGGRGGRSGAEGKRVLQRLAQETGGSFYEVTGKLTLDQIYARLQEELRNQYSLGYAPDTTQAPAASSSFRSIKVTVKQRDMIVQAREGYYPIR
;
A
#
# COMPACT_ATOMS: atom_id res chain seq x y z
N GLY A 1 22.11 12.43 19.62
CA GLY A 1 20.64 12.49 19.67
C GLY A 1 20.13 12.30 18.26
N ALA A 2 19.32 11.27 18.02
CA ALA A 2 18.70 11.06 16.72
C ALA A 2 17.57 12.09 16.56
N VAL A 3 17.61 12.87 15.48
CA VAL A 3 16.52 13.76 15.11
C VAL A 3 15.28 12.89 14.87
N ALA A 4 14.20 13.15 15.59
CA ALA A 4 12.94 12.42 15.45
C ALA A 4 12.34 12.73 14.06
N GLY A 5 12.57 11.83 13.12
CA GLY A 5 11.95 11.83 11.80
C GLY A 5 10.97 10.67 11.66
N THR A 6 10.07 10.74 10.69
CA THR A 6 9.13 9.66 10.39
C THR A 6 9.86 8.47 9.77
N THR A 7 9.98 7.35 10.48
CA THR A 7 10.51 6.09 9.93
C THR A 7 9.38 5.27 9.30
N LEU A 8 8.87 5.76 8.17
CA LEU A 8 7.69 5.23 7.49
C LEU A 8 7.90 3.78 7.02
N TYR A 9 9.06 3.49 6.40
CA TYR A 9 9.32 2.16 5.85
C TYR A 9 9.43 1.12 6.96
N ASP A 10 10.12 1.44 8.04
CA ASP A 10 10.25 0.55 9.20
C ASP A 10 8.87 0.29 9.85
N ALA A 11 8.02 1.32 9.95
CA ALA A 11 6.67 1.17 10.48
C ALA A 11 5.82 0.21 9.63
N VAL A 12 5.84 0.36 8.29
CA VAL A 12 5.11 -0.53 7.38
C VAL A 12 5.65 -1.95 7.44
N PHE A 13 6.98 -2.11 7.48
CA PHE A 13 7.63 -3.41 7.56
C PHE A 13 7.24 -4.15 8.85
N LEU A 14 7.39 -3.51 10.01
CA LEU A 14 7.13 -4.11 11.31
C LEU A 14 5.64 -4.38 11.51
N ALA A 15 4.76 -3.45 11.13
CA ALA A 15 3.32 -3.66 11.20
C ALA A 15 2.90 -4.87 10.34
N SER A 16 3.49 -5.03 9.15
CA SER A 16 3.17 -6.14 8.27
C SER A 16 3.73 -7.47 8.80
N ASP A 17 5.02 -7.54 9.12
CA ASP A 17 5.69 -8.80 9.46
C ASP A 17 5.42 -9.25 10.91
N GLU A 18 5.45 -8.33 11.87
CA GLU A 18 5.37 -8.70 13.28
C GLU A 18 3.94 -8.77 13.81
N VAL A 19 3.03 -7.97 13.23
CA VAL A 19 1.64 -7.86 13.71
C VAL A 19 0.67 -8.55 12.76
N LEU A 20 0.55 -8.06 11.53
CA LEU A 20 -0.50 -8.47 10.60
C LEU A 20 -0.28 -9.87 10.06
N ARG A 21 0.96 -10.30 9.82
CA ARG A 21 1.28 -11.65 9.35
C ARG A 21 0.72 -12.76 10.26
N LYS A 22 0.58 -12.49 11.56
CA LYS A 22 0.05 -13.43 12.56
C LYS A 22 -1.48 -13.44 12.62
N GLN A 23 -2.15 -12.49 11.97
CA GLN A 23 -3.61 -12.40 11.98
C GLN A 23 -4.22 -13.21 10.82
N PRO A 24 -5.30 -13.98 11.08
CA PRO A 24 -6.04 -14.65 10.03
C PRO A 24 -6.92 -13.68 9.25
N GLY A 25 -7.32 -14.07 8.04
CA GLY A 25 -8.28 -13.33 7.22
C GLY A 25 -7.67 -12.13 6.51
N ARG A 26 -8.56 -11.24 6.06
CA ARG A 26 -8.22 -10.06 5.26
C ARG A 26 -7.55 -9.00 6.13
N LYS A 27 -6.43 -8.45 5.66
CA LYS A 27 -5.61 -7.49 6.39
C LYS A 27 -5.46 -6.20 5.61
N ALA A 28 -5.65 -5.09 6.31
CA ALA A 28 -5.48 -3.76 5.79
C ALA A 28 -4.63 -2.93 6.75
N LEU A 29 -3.70 -2.16 6.20
CA LEU A 29 -2.93 -1.15 6.90
C LEU A 29 -3.33 0.22 6.34
N ILE A 30 -3.84 1.12 7.19
CA ILE A 30 -4.20 2.48 6.79
C ILE A 30 -3.09 3.42 7.26
N LEU A 31 -2.43 4.09 6.31
CA LEU A 31 -1.36 5.05 6.56
C LEU A 31 -1.90 6.47 6.40
N LEU A 32 -1.72 7.32 7.42
CA LEU A 32 -2.02 8.75 7.37
C LEU A 32 -0.72 9.51 7.65
N THR A 33 -0.14 10.14 6.64
CA THR A 33 1.20 10.76 6.73
C THR A 33 1.47 11.72 5.57
N ASP A 34 2.55 12.50 5.64
CA ASP A 34 3.08 13.29 4.52
C ASP A 34 3.91 12.44 3.52
N GLY A 35 4.16 11.17 3.86
CA GLY A 35 4.87 10.19 3.03
C GLY A 35 6.39 10.32 3.06
N MET A 36 6.93 11.25 3.86
CA MET A 36 8.37 11.40 3.98
C MET A 36 8.95 10.36 4.94
N ASP A 37 10.02 9.72 4.50
CA ASP A 37 10.82 8.82 5.34
C ASP A 37 12.11 9.51 5.77
N MET A 38 12.45 9.41 7.06
CA MET A 38 13.61 10.05 7.67
C MET A 38 14.35 9.05 8.54
N GLY A 39 15.18 8.22 7.90
CA GLY A 39 16.12 7.34 8.58
C GLY A 39 15.59 5.94 8.89
N SER A 40 14.62 5.45 8.11
CA SER A 40 14.29 4.02 8.16
C SER A 40 15.53 3.16 7.85
N LYS A 41 15.64 2.04 8.56
CA LYS A 41 16.66 1.02 8.30
C LYS A 41 16.25 0.12 7.13
N THR A 42 14.95 0.04 6.86
CA THR A 42 14.38 -0.69 5.74
C THR A 42 14.22 0.21 4.51
N SER A 43 14.15 -0.43 3.33
CA SER A 43 13.83 0.28 2.09
C SER A 43 12.32 0.25 1.82
N LEU A 44 11.83 1.19 1.02
CA LEU A 44 10.45 1.17 0.50
C LEU A 44 10.09 -0.18 -0.13
N SER A 45 10.97 -0.75 -0.95
CA SER A 45 10.73 -2.04 -1.60
C SER A 45 10.65 -3.18 -0.57
N SER A 46 11.47 -3.16 0.49
CA SER A 46 11.40 -4.15 1.57
C SER A 46 10.11 -4.04 2.38
N ALA A 47 9.63 -2.82 2.61
CA ALA A 47 8.35 -2.57 3.27
C ALA A 47 7.16 -3.08 2.42
N ILE A 48 7.17 -2.81 1.11
CA ILE A 48 6.18 -3.33 0.17
C ILE A 48 6.21 -4.87 0.14
N GLU A 49 7.39 -5.47 0.01
CA GLU A 49 7.55 -6.92 0.01
C GLU A 49 7.02 -7.54 1.30
N SER A 50 7.30 -6.92 2.46
CA SER A 50 6.77 -7.37 3.75
C SER A 50 5.24 -7.35 3.77
N ALA A 51 4.62 -6.26 3.31
CA ALA A 51 3.15 -6.16 3.19
C ALA A 51 2.57 -7.22 2.25
N GLN A 52 3.18 -7.43 1.07
CA GLN A 52 2.76 -8.44 0.10
C GLN A 52 2.88 -9.87 0.65
N ARG A 53 3.98 -10.19 1.35
CA ARG A 53 4.18 -11.50 2.00
C ARG A 53 3.20 -11.73 3.15
N ALA A 54 2.82 -10.67 3.85
CA ALA A 54 1.83 -10.70 4.89
C ALA A 54 0.39 -10.72 4.36
N ASP A 55 0.14 -10.71 3.04
CA ASP A 55 -1.19 -10.55 2.43
C ASP A 55 -1.95 -9.32 3.00
N THR A 56 -1.21 -8.23 3.20
CA THR A 56 -1.70 -6.97 3.75
C THR A 56 -1.84 -5.94 2.64
N MET A 57 -3.04 -5.39 2.47
CA MET A 57 -3.26 -4.24 1.60
C MET A 57 -2.91 -2.95 2.32
N VAL A 58 -2.17 -2.07 1.66
CA VAL A 58 -1.84 -0.75 2.23
C VAL A 58 -2.73 0.30 1.59
N TYR A 59 -3.50 1.00 2.41
CA TYR A 59 -4.25 2.18 2.03
C TYR A 59 -3.53 3.41 2.55
N SER A 60 -3.23 4.37 1.70
CA SER A 60 -2.43 5.53 2.07
C SER A 60 -3.21 6.83 1.87
N ILE A 61 -3.14 7.70 2.86
CA ILE A 61 -3.81 8.99 2.91
C ILE A 61 -2.72 10.04 3.09
N LEU A 62 -2.46 10.80 2.03
CA LEU A 62 -1.59 11.96 2.08
C LEU A 62 -2.33 13.09 2.81
N PHE A 63 -1.81 13.44 3.99
CA PHE A 63 -2.28 14.56 4.77
C PHE A 63 -1.16 15.60 4.85
N SER A 64 -1.22 16.59 3.97
CA SER A 64 -0.32 17.73 4.01
C SER A 64 -1.16 19.00 4.10
N ASP A 65 -0.94 19.78 5.15
CA ASP A 65 -1.57 21.08 5.24
C ASP A 65 -0.85 22.04 4.28
N GLN A 66 -1.49 22.33 3.14
CA GLN A 66 -1.02 23.31 2.16
C GLN A 66 -0.79 24.70 2.78
N GLN A 67 -1.43 25.02 3.92
CA GLN A 67 -1.26 26.29 4.63
C GLN A 67 -0.19 26.24 5.72
N SER A 68 -0.05 25.14 6.48
CA SER A 68 1.01 25.04 7.52
C SER A 68 2.41 24.78 6.97
N TYR A 69 2.55 24.11 5.82
CA TYR A 69 3.86 23.93 5.16
C TYR A 69 4.09 25.05 4.13
N GLY A 70 4.25 26.28 4.64
CA GLY A 70 4.42 27.50 3.84
C GLY A 70 5.28 27.32 2.59
N GLY A 71 4.64 27.41 1.42
CA GLY A 71 5.28 27.63 0.11
C GLY A 71 6.37 26.67 -0.36
N ARG A 72 6.69 25.59 0.39
CA ARG A 72 7.85 24.70 0.14
C ARG A 72 7.48 23.35 -0.45
N GLY A 73 6.23 23.18 -0.88
CA GLY A 73 5.65 21.92 -1.38
C GLY A 73 6.11 21.44 -2.77
N GLY A 74 7.18 22.00 -3.35
CA GLY A 74 7.52 21.74 -4.75
C GLY A 74 8.19 20.38 -5.03
N ARG A 75 8.98 19.83 -4.08
CA ARG A 75 9.78 18.61 -4.32
C ARG A 75 9.57 17.52 -3.27
N SER A 76 9.68 17.85 -1.98
CA SER A 76 9.55 16.85 -0.90
C SER A 76 8.13 16.29 -0.77
N GLY A 77 7.10 17.13 -0.96
CA GLY A 77 5.71 16.64 -1.01
C GLY A 77 5.44 15.74 -2.22
N ALA A 78 6.09 16.00 -3.37
CA ALA A 78 5.97 15.15 -4.55
C ALA A 78 6.66 13.78 -4.35
N GLU A 79 7.75 13.73 -3.58
CA GLU A 79 8.41 12.49 -3.20
C GLU A 79 7.54 11.65 -2.27
N GLY A 80 7.07 12.23 -1.16
CA GLY A 80 6.18 11.53 -0.22
C GLY A 80 4.90 11.02 -0.88
N LYS A 81 4.31 11.82 -1.79
CA LYS A 81 3.17 11.38 -2.61
C LYS A 81 3.48 10.13 -3.45
N ARG A 82 4.62 10.10 -4.16
CA ARG A 82 5.02 8.94 -4.97
C ARG A 82 5.24 7.69 -4.11
N VAL A 83 5.83 7.87 -2.93
CA VAL A 83 6.03 6.78 -1.95
C VAL A 83 4.68 6.18 -1.55
N LEU A 84 3.72 7.01 -1.14
CA LEU A 84 2.39 6.56 -0.72
C LEU A 84 1.60 5.91 -1.86
N GLN A 85 1.70 6.45 -3.08
CA GLN A 85 1.09 5.85 -4.27
C GLN A 85 1.67 4.47 -4.56
N ARG A 86 3.00 4.32 -4.51
CA ARG A 86 3.68 3.05 -4.77
C ARG A 86 3.32 1.98 -3.73
N LEU A 87 3.29 2.35 -2.45
CA LEU A 87 2.85 1.46 -1.36
C LEU A 87 1.45 0.92 -1.62
N ALA A 88 0.50 1.80 -1.93
CA ALA A 88 -0.88 1.41 -2.16
C ALA A 88 -1.02 0.52 -3.41
N GLN A 89 -0.45 0.96 -4.54
CA GLN A 89 -0.56 0.27 -5.81
C GLN A 89 0.04 -1.15 -5.77
N GLU A 90 1.28 -1.29 -5.32
CA GLU A 90 1.97 -2.59 -5.36
C GLU A 90 1.37 -3.60 -4.37
N THR A 91 0.73 -3.14 -3.29
CA THR A 91 0.05 -4.01 -2.32
C THR A 91 -1.44 -4.22 -2.64
N GLY A 92 -1.97 -3.50 -3.62
CA GLY A 92 -3.36 -3.61 -4.09
C GLY A 92 -4.38 -2.76 -3.33
N GLY A 93 -3.95 -1.86 -2.44
CA GLY A 93 -4.81 -0.86 -1.78
C GLY A 93 -4.92 0.44 -2.56
N SER A 94 -5.53 1.46 -1.94
CA SER A 94 -5.85 2.77 -2.56
C SER A 94 -5.03 3.91 -1.97
N PHE A 95 -4.64 4.85 -2.83
CA PHE A 95 -4.05 6.13 -2.44
C PHE A 95 -5.11 7.24 -2.44
N TYR A 96 -5.10 8.05 -1.40
CA TYR A 96 -5.95 9.20 -1.19
C TYR A 96 -5.12 10.43 -0.83
N GLU A 97 -5.59 11.60 -1.23
CA GLU A 97 -4.99 12.88 -0.87
C GLU A 97 -6.08 13.78 -0.32
N VAL A 98 -5.88 14.28 0.90
CA VAL A 98 -6.80 15.25 1.49
C VAL A 98 -6.66 16.56 0.74
N THR A 99 -7.79 17.07 0.25
CA THR A 99 -7.87 18.36 -0.45
C THR A 99 -9.09 19.12 0.04
N GLY A 100 -9.20 20.41 -0.30
CA GLY A 100 -10.40 21.19 0.02
C GLY A 100 -11.71 20.63 -0.56
N LYS A 101 -11.64 19.73 -1.56
CA LYS A 101 -12.80 19.06 -2.17
C LYS A 101 -13.00 17.62 -1.69
N LEU A 102 -11.99 17.02 -1.07
CA LEU A 102 -12.00 15.65 -0.60
C LEU A 102 -11.50 15.61 0.83
N THR A 103 -12.44 15.61 1.76
CA THR A 103 -12.19 15.62 3.19
C THR A 103 -11.74 14.25 3.69
N LEU A 104 -11.10 14.24 4.86
CA LEU A 104 -10.67 13.02 5.52
C LEU A 104 -11.86 12.08 5.82
N ASP A 105 -13.00 12.62 6.25
CA ASP A 105 -14.22 11.84 6.53
C ASP A 105 -14.75 11.15 5.26
N GLN A 106 -14.75 11.85 4.13
CA GLN A 106 -15.14 11.27 2.83
C GLN A 106 -14.18 10.16 2.39
N ILE A 107 -12.89 10.31 2.67
CA ILE A 107 -11.89 9.27 2.38
C ILE A 107 -12.14 8.03 3.25
N TYR A 108 -12.37 8.22 4.55
CA TYR A 108 -12.69 7.10 5.44
C TYR A 108 -13.99 6.39 5.04
N ALA A 109 -15.02 7.13 4.62
CA ALA A 109 -16.25 6.53 4.10
C ALA A 109 -15.99 5.64 2.87
N ARG A 110 -15.18 6.12 1.90
CA ARG A 110 -14.78 5.32 0.73
C ARG A 110 -13.95 4.09 1.11
N LEU A 111 -13.00 4.24 2.02
CA LEU A 111 -12.20 3.13 2.55
C LEU A 111 -13.08 2.06 3.21
N GLN A 112 -14.08 2.48 3.99
CA GLN A 112 -15.03 1.55 4.60
C GLN A 112 -15.83 0.78 3.54
N GLU A 113 -16.25 1.43 2.45
CA GLU A 113 -16.92 0.76 1.34
C GLU A 113 -16.00 -0.23 0.62
N GLU A 114 -14.75 0.15 0.32
CA GLU A 114 -13.76 -0.72 -0.31
C GLU A 114 -13.47 -1.97 0.55
N LEU A 115 -13.24 -1.77 1.85
CA LEU A 115 -12.97 -2.86 2.79
C LEU A 115 -14.16 -3.82 2.93
N ARG A 116 -15.40 -3.33 2.72
CA ARG A 116 -16.61 -4.17 2.69
C ARG A 116 -16.79 -4.91 1.37
N ASN A 117 -16.40 -4.30 0.25
CA ASN A 117 -16.71 -4.75 -1.11
C ASN A 117 -15.52 -5.40 -1.83
N GLN A 118 -14.70 -6.17 -1.12
CA GLN A 118 -13.57 -6.85 -1.74
C GLN A 118 -13.97 -8.22 -2.31
N TYR A 119 -13.76 -8.38 -3.62
CA TYR A 119 -13.93 -9.64 -4.35
C TYR A 119 -12.67 -10.51 -4.21
N SER A 120 -12.84 -11.81 -3.96
CA SER A 120 -11.75 -12.77 -4.02
C SER A 120 -11.81 -13.52 -5.35
N LEU A 121 -10.78 -13.39 -6.18
CA LEU A 121 -10.58 -14.23 -7.36
C LEU A 121 -9.50 -15.27 -7.04
N GLY A 122 -9.84 -16.54 -7.21
CA GLY A 122 -8.89 -17.64 -7.21
C GLY A 122 -8.45 -17.98 -8.64
N TYR A 123 -7.16 -18.21 -8.84
CA TYR A 123 -6.63 -18.79 -10.07
C TYR A 123 -5.53 -19.81 -9.72
N ALA A 124 -5.41 -20.87 -10.52
CA ALA A 124 -4.33 -21.83 -10.39
C ALA A 124 -3.19 -21.42 -11.33
N PRO A 125 -1.98 -21.10 -10.82
CA PRO A 125 -0.85 -20.77 -11.68
C PRO A 125 -0.37 -22.02 -12.42
N ASP A 126 0.06 -21.85 -13.67
CA ASP A 126 0.69 -22.92 -14.42
C ASP A 126 2.06 -23.26 -13.78
N THR A 127 2.16 -24.45 -13.19
CA THR A 127 3.35 -24.93 -12.48
C THR A 127 4.46 -25.40 -13.43
N THR A 128 4.21 -25.43 -14.73
CA THR A 128 5.21 -25.86 -15.73
C THR A 128 6.31 -24.81 -15.96
N GLN A 129 6.03 -23.52 -15.72
CA GLN A 129 6.96 -22.42 -15.99
C GLN A 129 7.74 -21.91 -14.76
N ALA A 130 7.28 -22.23 -13.55
CA ALA A 130 7.95 -21.87 -12.31
C ALA A 130 7.63 -22.90 -11.22
N PRO A 131 8.59 -23.76 -10.82
CA PRO A 131 8.38 -24.78 -9.80
C PRO A 131 7.76 -24.18 -8.54
N ALA A 132 6.86 -24.90 -7.88
CA ALA A 132 6.23 -24.48 -6.62
C ALA A 132 7.26 -24.11 -5.51
N ALA A 133 8.51 -24.52 -5.67
CA ALA A 133 9.62 -24.21 -4.78
C ALA A 133 10.23 -22.81 -4.95
N SER A 134 9.92 -22.06 -6.01
CA SER A 134 10.47 -20.71 -6.19
C SER A 134 9.74 -19.71 -5.27
N SER A 135 10.45 -19.13 -4.31
CA SER A 135 9.95 -18.02 -3.47
C SER A 135 9.93 -16.69 -4.25
N SER A 136 9.86 -16.74 -5.58
CA SER A 136 9.90 -15.60 -6.49
C SER A 136 8.54 -14.92 -6.55
N PHE A 137 8.55 -13.59 -6.66
CA PHE A 137 7.34 -12.80 -6.89
C PHE A 137 6.66 -13.23 -8.19
N ARG A 138 5.33 -13.41 -8.15
CA ARG A 138 4.49 -13.75 -9.31
C ARG A 138 3.62 -12.55 -9.62
N SER A 139 3.87 -11.88 -10.75
CA SER A 139 3.02 -10.78 -11.19
C SER A 139 1.68 -11.30 -11.68
N ILE A 140 0.61 -10.54 -11.42
CA ILE A 140 -0.73 -10.80 -11.90
C ILE A 140 -1.26 -9.59 -12.66
N LYS A 141 -2.09 -9.84 -13.68
CA LYS A 141 -2.82 -8.79 -14.38
C LYS A 141 -4.29 -9.18 -14.42
N VAL A 142 -5.13 -8.34 -13.83
CA VAL A 142 -6.59 -8.52 -13.84
C VAL A 142 -7.18 -7.64 -14.93
N THR A 143 -8.02 -8.21 -15.78
CA THR A 143 -8.77 -7.49 -16.80
C THR A 143 -10.25 -7.85 -16.71
N VAL A 144 -11.12 -6.88 -17.01
CA VAL A 144 -12.57 -7.05 -17.02
C VAL A 144 -13.10 -6.83 -18.42
N LYS A 145 -14.15 -7.58 -18.80
CA LYS A 145 -14.77 -7.48 -20.13
C LYS A 145 -15.71 -6.28 -20.26
N GLN A 146 -16.27 -5.83 -19.14
CA GLN A 146 -17.21 -4.71 -19.12
C GLN A 146 -16.46 -3.38 -19.32
N ARG A 147 -17.03 -2.51 -20.15
CA ARG A 147 -16.52 -1.14 -20.35
C ARG A 147 -16.80 -0.28 -19.11
N ASP A 148 -15.98 0.73 -18.90
CA ASP A 148 -16.12 1.73 -17.83
C ASP A 148 -15.94 1.21 -16.39
N MET A 149 -15.32 0.03 -16.23
CA MET A 149 -14.92 -0.51 -14.93
C MET A 149 -13.46 -0.20 -14.63
N ILE A 150 -13.18 0.30 -13.42
CA ILE A 150 -11.81 0.47 -12.92
C ILE A 150 -11.43 -0.82 -12.18
N VAL A 151 -10.36 -1.47 -12.64
CA VAL A 151 -9.82 -2.66 -11.98
C VAL A 151 -8.74 -2.24 -11.01
N GLN A 152 -8.92 -2.62 -9.75
CA GLN A 152 -7.92 -2.46 -8.72
C GLN A 152 -7.58 -3.83 -8.14
N ALA A 153 -6.31 -4.19 -8.22
CA ALA A 153 -5.78 -5.45 -7.74
C ALA A 153 -4.30 -5.26 -7.38
N ARG A 154 -3.80 -6.10 -6.47
CA ARG A 154 -2.35 -6.24 -6.25
C ARG A 154 -1.62 -6.57 -7.55
N GLU A 155 -0.42 -6.06 -7.74
CA GLU A 155 0.39 -6.30 -8.94
C GLU A 155 0.96 -7.73 -9.01
N GLY A 156 0.92 -8.45 -7.89
CA GLY A 156 1.39 -9.82 -7.78
C GLY A 156 1.33 -10.34 -6.35
N TYR A 157 1.93 -11.50 -6.14
CA TYR A 157 1.99 -12.16 -4.85
C TYR A 157 3.26 -12.99 -4.71
N TYR A 158 3.62 -13.28 -3.46
CA TYR A 158 4.59 -14.32 -3.13
C TYR A 158 3.85 -15.61 -2.80
N PRO A 159 4.24 -16.77 -3.36
CA PRO A 159 3.68 -18.06 -2.96
C PRO A 159 3.86 -18.28 -1.46
N ILE A 160 2.77 -18.67 -0.79
CA ILE A 160 2.80 -19.11 0.61
C ILE A 160 3.51 -20.47 0.62
N ARG A 161 4.52 -20.63 1.48
CA ARG A 161 5.18 -21.91 1.73
C ARG A 161 4.37 -22.76 2.70
#